data_AF-A0A2W5R891-F1
#
_entry.id   AF-A0A2W5R891-F1
#
_cell.length_a   1.000
_cell.length_b   1.000
_cell.length_c   1.000
_cell.angle_alpha   90.00
_cell.angle_beta   90.00
_cell.angle_gamma   90.00
#
_symmetry.space_group_name_H-M   'P 1'
#
loop_
_entity.id
_entity.type
_entity.pdbx_description
1 polymer ?
#
loop_
_entity_poly.entity_id
_entity_poly.type
_entity_poly.pdbx_seq_one_letter_code
_entity_poly.pdbx_strand_id
1 'polypeptide(L)'
;MSVPENDDVLNTTEQQNQNIVLCMKWGTKYGSDYVNRLYNMVKRHTTVDFKMVCLTDRTEGIDPNVQCFPIPPLDLPAGSPERGWNKLSTFEPDLYGLKGNALFLDLDVVIVDNIDSFFTHSGDFLIIHDWKRPWRITGNSS
;
A
#
# COMPACT_ATOMS: atom_id res chain seq x y z
N MET A 1 34.99 -43.64 -13.46
CA MET A 1 34.75 -42.79 -12.27
C MET A 1 34.64 -41.37 -12.77
N SER A 2 33.42 -40.95 -13.08
CA SER A 2 33.08 -39.59 -13.49
C SER A 2 32.60 -38.86 -12.24
N VAL A 3 33.26 -37.75 -11.93
CA VAL A 3 32.82 -36.82 -10.89
C VAL A 3 31.57 -36.11 -11.42
N PRO A 4 30.44 -36.06 -10.70
CA PRO A 4 29.38 -35.15 -11.07
C PRO A 4 29.76 -33.74 -10.57
N GLU A 5 29.84 -32.80 -11.50
CA GLU A 5 29.90 -31.36 -11.20
C GLU A 5 28.56 -30.96 -10.56
N ASN A 6 28.62 -30.54 -9.29
CA ASN A 6 27.50 -29.90 -8.60
C ASN A 6 27.52 -28.41 -8.93
N ASP A 7 26.89 -28.02 -10.03
CA ASP A 7 26.55 -26.63 -10.36
C ASP A 7 25.13 -26.29 -9.86
N ASP A 8 24.88 -26.47 -8.56
CA ASP A 8 23.59 -26.16 -7.94
C ASP A 8 23.76 -25.36 -6.62
N VAL A 9 24.79 -24.51 -6.59
CA VAL A 9 25.01 -23.56 -5.49
C VAL A 9 25.23 -22.18 -6.11
N LEU A 10 24.12 -21.43 -6.27
CA LEU A 10 24.02 -19.96 -6.27
C LEU A 10 22.80 -19.52 -7.09
N ASN A 11 21.59 -19.75 -6.57
CA ASN A 11 20.44 -18.88 -6.86
C ASN A 11 19.34 -19.09 -5.80
N THR A 12 19.71 -18.90 -4.52
CA THR A 12 18.73 -18.37 -3.56
C THR A 12 18.60 -16.89 -3.88
N THR A 13 17.75 -16.59 -4.86
CA THR A 13 17.32 -15.24 -5.20
C THR A 13 16.92 -14.55 -3.91
N GLU A 14 17.65 -13.52 -3.51
CA GLU A 14 17.05 -12.47 -2.70
C GLU A 14 15.85 -11.98 -3.51
N GLN A 15 14.67 -12.46 -3.17
CA GLN A 15 13.44 -11.96 -3.74
C GLN A 15 13.38 -10.52 -3.26
N GLN A 16 13.80 -9.59 -4.12
CA GLN A 16 13.72 -8.17 -3.83
C GLN A 16 12.25 -7.89 -3.51
N ASN A 17 11.94 -7.69 -2.23
CA ASN A 17 10.57 -7.45 -1.79
C ASN A 17 10.08 -6.20 -2.52
N GLN A 18 9.10 -6.37 -3.39
CA GLN A 18 8.53 -5.29 -4.19
C GLN A 18 7.95 -4.21 -3.25
N ASN A 19 8.31 -2.95 -3.46
CA ASN A 19 7.63 -1.85 -2.77
C ASN A 19 6.30 -1.54 -3.46
N ILE A 20 5.27 -1.34 -2.67
CA ILE A 20 3.91 -1.05 -3.11
C ILE A 20 3.43 0.18 -2.35
N VAL A 21 2.97 1.20 -3.08
CA VAL A 21 2.18 2.28 -2.49
C VAL A 21 0.72 2.00 -2.76
N LEU A 22 -0.06 1.90 -1.69
CA LEU A 22 -1.46 1.54 -1.71
C LEU A 22 -2.30 2.73 -1.26
N CYS A 23 -3.33 3.06 -2.02
CA CYS A 23 -4.38 3.99 -1.61
C CYS A 23 -5.76 3.40 -1.88
N MET A 24 -6.81 4.07 -1.41
CA MET A 24 -8.19 3.69 -1.69
C MET A 24 -9.00 4.88 -2.14
N LYS A 25 -9.88 4.66 -3.13
CA LYS A 25 -10.83 5.65 -3.62
C LYS A 25 -12.20 4.99 -3.75
N TRP A 26 -13.20 5.44 -3.01
CA TRP A 26 -14.57 4.94 -3.16
C TRP A 26 -15.59 6.04 -3.29
N GLY A 27 -16.69 5.76 -3.98
CA GLY A 27 -17.76 6.70 -4.23
C GLY A 27 -17.30 7.91 -5.03
N THR A 28 -17.82 9.08 -4.66
CA THR A 28 -17.66 10.33 -5.41
C THR A 28 -17.05 11.48 -4.61
N LYS A 29 -16.78 11.29 -3.31
CA LYS A 29 -16.24 12.35 -2.44
C LYS A 29 -14.86 12.82 -2.90
N TYR A 30 -13.99 11.88 -3.28
CA TYR A 30 -12.67 12.16 -3.81
C TYR A 30 -12.59 11.67 -5.26
N GLY A 31 -12.27 12.59 -6.17
CA GLY A 31 -12.14 12.31 -7.60
C GLY A 31 -10.86 11.55 -7.94
N SER A 32 -10.75 11.10 -9.19
CA SER A 32 -9.52 10.47 -9.70
C SER A 32 -8.31 11.42 -9.68
N ASP A 33 -8.53 12.73 -9.66
CA ASP A 33 -7.49 13.74 -9.49
C ASP A 33 -6.73 13.60 -8.17
N TYR A 34 -7.36 13.11 -7.10
CA TYR A 34 -6.67 12.86 -5.83
C TYR A 34 -5.70 11.68 -5.93
N VAL A 35 -6.13 10.58 -6.55
CA VAL A 35 -5.28 9.41 -6.81
C VAL A 35 -4.09 9.81 -7.68
N ASN A 36 -4.34 10.58 -8.74
CA ASN A 36 -3.30 11.02 -9.67
C ASN A 36 -2.33 12.01 -9.01
N ARG A 37 -2.81 12.92 -8.16
CA ARG A 37 -1.94 13.81 -7.37
C ARG A 37 -1.07 13.03 -6.39
N LEU A 38 -1.65 12.07 -5.66
CA LEU A 38 -0.90 11.21 -4.75
C LEU A 38 0.19 10.44 -5.51
N TYR A 39 -0.15 9.77 -6.60
CA TYR A 39 0.82 9.07 -7.46
C TYR A 39 1.97 10.00 -7.90
N ASN A 40 1.65 11.21 -8.37
CA ASN A 40 2.67 12.17 -8.79
C ASN A 40 3.55 12.69 -7.64
N MET A 41 3.00 12.85 -6.44
CA MET A 41 3.76 13.22 -5.25
C MET A 41 4.70 12.09 -4.83
N VAL A 42 4.20 10.84 -4.77
CA VAL A 42 4.99 9.65 -4.46
C VAL A 42 6.13 9.50 -5.46
N LYS A 43 5.83 9.57 -6.77
CA LYS A 43 6.84 9.47 -7.84
C LYS A 43 7.92 10.54 -7.75
N ARG A 44 7.58 11.75 -7.29
CA ARG A 44 8.53 12.86 -7.12
C ARG A 44 9.43 12.68 -5.90
N HIS A 45 8.90 12.06 -4.85
CA HIS A 45 9.52 12.01 -3.52
C HIS A 45 9.95 10.60 -3.09
N THR A 46 10.07 9.67 -4.04
CA THR A 46 10.54 8.30 -3.78
C THR A 46 11.63 7.99 -4.81
N THR A 47 12.75 7.42 -4.36
CA THR A 47 13.85 7.00 -5.24
C THR A 47 13.91 5.48 -5.41
N VAL A 48 13.29 4.72 -4.50
CA VAL A 48 13.13 3.27 -4.64
C VAL A 48 12.08 2.95 -5.69
N ASP A 49 12.26 1.84 -6.41
CA ASP A 49 11.25 1.32 -7.34
C ASP A 49 10.00 0.90 -6.56
N PHE A 50 8.82 1.31 -7.05
CA PHE A 50 7.53 0.98 -6.43
C PHE A 50 6.44 0.72 -7.48
N LYS A 51 5.41 -0.03 -7.06
CA LYS A 51 4.13 -0.13 -7.77
C LYS A 51 3.10 0.77 -7.09
N MET A 52 2.35 1.53 -7.87
CA MET A 52 1.21 2.29 -7.37
C MET A 52 -0.07 1.47 -7.53
N VAL A 53 -0.80 1.26 -6.43
CA VAL A 53 -2.05 0.50 -6.40
C VAL A 53 -3.17 1.33 -5.78
N CYS A 54 -4.35 1.30 -6.40
CA CYS A 54 -5.56 1.91 -5.87
C CYS A 54 -6.69 0.87 -5.77
N LEU A 55 -7.21 0.64 -4.56
CA LEU A 55 -8.46 -0.12 -4.40
C LEU A 55 -9.63 0.84 -4.63
N THR A 56 -10.45 0.58 -5.64
CA THR A 56 -11.48 1.51 -6.09
C THR A 56 -12.70 0.82 -6.68
N ASP A 57 -13.85 1.46 -6.49
CA ASP A 57 -15.12 1.11 -7.15
C ASP A 57 -15.31 1.83 -8.49
N ARG A 58 -14.45 2.83 -8.79
CA ARG A 58 -14.55 3.69 -9.99
C ARG A 58 -13.16 4.06 -10.50
N THR A 59 -12.80 3.58 -11.70
CA THR A 59 -11.46 3.70 -12.28
C THR A 59 -11.32 4.89 -13.24
N GLU A 60 -12.42 5.56 -13.59
CA GLU A 60 -12.43 6.55 -14.65
C GLU A 60 -11.54 7.76 -14.33
N GLY A 61 -10.65 8.08 -15.25
CA GLY A 61 -9.71 9.19 -15.13
C GLY A 61 -8.52 8.95 -14.19
N ILE A 62 -8.39 7.76 -13.61
CA ILE A 62 -7.17 7.36 -12.88
C ILE A 62 -6.04 7.12 -13.91
N ASP A 63 -4.83 7.60 -13.60
CA ASP A 63 -3.64 7.43 -14.43
C ASP A 63 -3.38 5.95 -14.73
N PRO A 64 -3.10 5.57 -16.00
CA PRO A 64 -2.92 4.18 -16.39
C PRO A 64 -1.71 3.48 -15.73
N ASN A 65 -0.78 4.24 -15.14
CA ASN A 65 0.32 3.68 -14.34
C ASN A 65 -0.11 3.28 -12.93
N VAL A 66 -1.32 3.63 -12.49
CA VAL A 66 -1.89 3.21 -11.22
C VAL A 66 -2.71 1.95 -11.43
N GLN A 67 -2.24 0.85 -10.86
CA GLN A 67 -2.96 -0.41 -10.93
C GLN A 67 -4.21 -0.36 -10.06
N CYS A 68 -5.38 -0.46 -10.69
CA CYS A 68 -6.66 -0.43 -10.01
C CYS A 68 -7.18 -1.84 -9.74
N PHE A 69 -7.63 -2.09 -8.51
CA PHE A 69 -8.34 -3.29 -8.12
C PHE A 69 -9.67 -2.93 -7.45
N PRO A 70 -10.68 -3.82 -7.45
CA PRO A 70 -11.87 -3.60 -6.65
C PRO A 70 -11.52 -3.52 -5.16
N ILE A 71 -12.44 -2.96 -4.36
CA ILE A 71 -12.31 -2.97 -2.91
C ILE A 71 -12.79 -4.34 -2.42
N PRO A 72 -11.97 -5.12 -1.69
CA PRO A 72 -12.42 -6.38 -1.12
C PRO A 72 -13.63 -6.16 -0.19
N PRO A 73 -14.63 -7.06 -0.23
CA PRO A 73 -15.80 -6.93 0.62
C PRO A 73 -15.42 -7.09 2.09
N LEU A 74 -16.09 -6.35 2.97
CA LEU A 74 -16.00 -6.53 4.41
C LEU A 74 -17.33 -7.05 4.94
N ASP A 75 -17.27 -8.11 5.76
CA ASP A 75 -18.44 -8.64 6.44
C ASP A 75 -18.77 -7.76 7.66
N LEU A 76 -19.41 -6.62 7.39
CA LEU A 76 -19.88 -5.69 8.42
C LEU A 76 -21.34 -5.99 8.77
N PRO A 77 -21.74 -5.87 10.06
CA PRO A 77 -23.13 -5.98 10.45
C PRO A 77 -24.03 -5.04 9.65
N ALA A 78 -25.21 -5.52 9.26
CA ALA A 78 -26.17 -4.72 8.49
C ALA A 78 -26.50 -3.39 9.21
N GLY A 79 -26.52 -2.29 8.46
CA GLY A 79 -26.75 -0.95 9.00
C GLY A 79 -25.54 -0.30 9.68
N SER A 80 -24.35 -0.91 9.61
CA SER A 80 -23.12 -0.29 10.10
C SER A 80 -22.85 1.03 9.38
N PRO A 81 -22.51 2.11 10.11
CA PRO A 81 -22.15 3.37 9.48
C PRO A 81 -20.79 3.24 8.78
N GLU A 82 -20.65 3.88 7.62
CA GLU A 82 -19.35 4.06 6.98
C GLU A 82 -18.44 4.92 7.89
N ARG A 83 -17.34 4.32 8.38
CA ARG A 83 -16.37 4.96 9.28
C ARG A 83 -14.92 4.70 8.84
N GLY A 84 -14.68 4.56 7.55
CA GLY A 84 -13.39 4.18 7.00
C GLY A 84 -13.09 2.69 7.16
N TRP A 85 -14.12 1.87 7.42
CA TRP A 85 -13.95 0.43 7.63
C TRP A 85 -13.33 -0.25 6.41
N ASN A 86 -13.61 0.24 5.21
CA ASN A 86 -13.00 -0.22 3.95
C ASN A 86 -11.47 -0.30 4.04
N LYS A 87 -10.80 0.54 4.83
CA LYS A 87 -9.33 0.48 5.01
C LYS A 87 -8.86 -0.87 5.56
N LEU A 88 -9.69 -1.55 6.35
CA LEU A 88 -9.39 -2.89 6.88
C LEU A 88 -9.33 -3.95 5.79
N SER A 89 -9.94 -3.72 4.62
CA SER A 89 -9.88 -4.65 3.49
C SER A 89 -8.45 -4.81 2.95
N THR A 90 -7.54 -3.91 3.30
CA THR A 90 -6.12 -3.98 2.90
C THR A 90 -5.37 -5.11 3.62
N PHE A 91 -5.94 -5.67 4.69
CA PHE A 91 -5.41 -6.83 5.41
C PHE A 91 -5.94 -8.17 4.88
N GLU A 92 -6.63 -8.18 3.73
CA GLU A 92 -7.05 -9.42 3.08
C GLU A 92 -5.82 -10.32 2.85
N PRO A 93 -5.82 -11.59 3.32
CA PRO A 93 -4.64 -12.46 3.27
C PRO A 93 -4.03 -12.62 1.88
N ASP A 94 -4.86 -12.59 0.84
CA ASP A 94 -4.44 -12.55 -0.55
C ASP A 94 -5.05 -11.35 -1.27
N LEU A 95 -4.54 -10.15 -0.95
CA LEU A 95 -4.93 -8.91 -1.60
C LEU A 95 -4.44 -8.86 -3.06
N TYR A 96 -5.16 -9.54 -3.95
CA TYR A 96 -4.89 -9.63 -5.40
C TYR A 96 -3.48 -10.15 -5.76
N GLY A 97 -2.91 -11.05 -4.95
CA GLY A 97 -1.58 -11.59 -5.18
C GLY A 97 -0.45 -10.59 -4.96
N LEU A 98 -0.72 -9.42 -4.37
CA LEU A 98 0.31 -8.46 -4.01
C LEU A 98 1.26 -9.06 -2.97
N LYS A 99 2.56 -8.96 -3.20
CA LYS A 99 3.63 -9.43 -2.32
C LYS A 99 4.71 -8.36 -2.21
N GLY A 100 5.24 -8.16 -1.00
CA GLY A 100 6.29 -7.19 -0.70
C GLY A 100 5.88 -6.17 0.37
N ASN A 101 6.57 -5.03 0.40
CA ASN A 101 6.36 -4.00 1.42
C ASN A 101 5.30 -3.01 0.96
N ALA A 102 4.16 -2.96 1.67
CA ALA A 102 3.06 -2.06 1.36
C ALA A 102 3.06 -0.83 2.27
N LEU A 103 3.09 0.36 1.66
CA LEU A 103 2.86 1.64 2.32
C LEU A 103 1.45 2.13 1.97
N PHE A 104 0.55 2.16 2.95
CA PHE A 104 -0.76 2.76 2.77
C PHE A 104 -0.70 4.28 2.96
N LEU A 105 -1.29 5.04 2.02
CA LEU A 105 -1.47 6.49 2.13
C LEU A 105 -2.92 6.87 1.81
N ASP A 106 -3.50 7.75 2.63
CA ASP A 106 -4.81 8.35 2.34
C ASP A 106 -4.71 9.32 1.15
N LEU A 107 -5.84 9.63 0.52
CA LEU A 107 -5.88 10.51 -0.65
C LEU A 107 -5.68 12.00 -0.31
N ASP A 108 -5.85 12.37 0.95
CA ASP A 108 -5.79 13.74 1.45
C ASP A 108 -4.50 14.07 2.20
N VAL A 109 -3.43 13.30 1.98
CA VAL A 109 -2.09 13.66 2.44
C VAL A 109 -1.37 14.60 1.46
N VAL A 110 -0.34 15.30 1.97
CA VAL A 110 0.63 16.03 1.15
C VAL A 110 2.02 15.51 1.48
N ILE A 111 2.75 15.10 0.45
CA ILE A 111 4.14 14.63 0.57
C ILE A 111 5.04 15.76 0.09
N VAL A 112 5.93 16.23 0.98
CA VAL A 112 6.77 17.42 0.74
C VAL A 112 8.26 17.11 0.65
N ASP A 113 8.67 15.90 1.04
CA ASP A 113 10.06 15.48 1.08
C ASP A 113 10.16 13.96 0.83
N ASN A 114 11.38 13.45 0.69
CA ASN A 114 11.68 12.05 0.41
C ASN A 114 11.02 11.09 1.43
N ILE A 115 10.42 10.00 0.93
CA ILE A 115 9.70 9.01 1.73
C ILE A 115 10.32 7.61 1.71
N ASP A 116 11.55 7.45 1.22
CA ASP A 116 12.22 6.14 1.11
C ASP A 116 12.40 5.46 2.48
N SER A 117 12.44 6.25 3.55
CA SER A 117 12.53 5.74 4.93
C SER A 117 11.38 4.80 5.31
N PHE A 118 10.17 4.96 4.76
CA PHE A 118 9.06 4.04 5.04
C PHE A 118 9.25 2.65 4.44
N PHE A 119 10.07 2.51 3.38
CA PHE A 119 10.36 1.22 2.75
C PHE A 119 11.60 0.53 3.32
N THR A 120 12.43 1.28 4.06
CA THR A 120 13.70 0.79 4.61
C THR A 120 13.66 0.62 6.13
N HIS A 121 12.65 1.16 6.82
CA HIS A 121 12.45 0.92 8.25
C HIS A 121 11.99 -0.52 8.51
N SER A 122 12.61 -1.18 9.48
CA SER A 122 12.30 -2.57 9.83
C SER A 122 11.01 -2.69 10.65
N GLY A 123 10.17 -3.67 10.31
CA GLY A 123 9.02 -4.09 11.11
C GLY A 123 7.97 -4.80 10.27
N ASP A 124 7.23 -5.73 10.87
CA ASP A 124 6.18 -6.48 10.17
C ASP A 124 4.92 -5.64 9.94
N PHE A 125 4.63 -4.71 10.86
CA PHE A 125 3.53 -3.76 10.77
C PHE A 125 3.92 -2.45 11.46
N LEU A 126 3.87 -1.36 10.69
CA LEU A 126 4.26 -0.03 11.15
C LEU A 126 3.11 0.94 10.95
N ILE A 127 2.86 1.77 11.96
CA ILE A 127 1.83 2.81 11.93
C ILE A 127 2.28 3.97 12.81
N ILE A 128 1.97 5.20 12.40
CA ILE A 128 2.29 6.40 13.19
C ILE A 128 1.58 6.34 14.54
N HIS A 129 2.28 6.75 15.60
CA HIS A 129 1.70 6.77 16.94
C HIS A 129 0.56 7.79 17.06
N ASP A 130 -0.50 7.44 17.81
CA ASP A 130 -1.58 8.37 18.13
C ASP A 130 -1.12 9.42 19.17
N TRP A 131 -0.65 10.55 18.65
CA TRP A 131 -0.21 11.69 19.45
C TRP A 131 -1.33 12.39 20.24
N LYS A 132 -2.61 12.13 19.95
CA LYS A 132 -3.72 12.64 20.76
C LYS A 132 -3.84 11.88 22.08
N ARG A 133 -3.36 10.63 22.13
CA ARG A 133 -3.38 9.76 23.32
C ARG A 133 -2.03 9.09 23.51
N PRO A 134 -0.97 9.87 23.80
CA PRO A 134 0.41 9.37 23.74
C PRO A 134 0.72 8.27 24.78
N TRP A 135 -0.09 8.13 25.81
CA TRP A 135 0.04 7.08 26.84
C TRP A 135 -0.48 5.71 26.37
N ARG A 136 -1.09 5.60 25.19
CA ARG A 136 -1.56 4.33 24.62
C ARG A 136 -0.60 3.85 23.54
N ILE A 137 -0.45 2.52 23.43
CA ILE A 137 0.25 1.89 22.32
C ILE A 137 -0.77 1.69 21.19
N THR A 138 -1.19 2.79 20.57
CA THR A 138 -2.17 2.80 19.48
C THR A 138 -1.63 3.59 18.31
N GLY A 139 -1.80 3.05 17.11
CA GLY A 139 -1.50 3.76 15.88
C GLY A 139 -2.65 4.65 15.43
N ASN A 140 -2.34 5.71 14.71
CA ASN A 140 -3.32 6.51 14.00
C ASN A 140 -3.30 6.17 12.50
N SER A 141 -4.48 5.89 11.96
CA SER A 141 -4.71 5.61 10.54
C SER A 141 -5.64 6.65 9.88
N SER A 142 -5.82 7.84 10.48
CA SER A 142 -6.70 8.93 10.03
C SER A 142 -6.23 10.33 10.41
#